data_AF-A0A7W0KSW7-F1
#
_entry.id   AF-A0A7W0KSW7-F1
#
_cell.length_a   1.000
_cell.length_b   1.000
_cell.length_c   1.000
_cell.angle_alpha   90.00
_cell.angle_beta   90.00
_cell.angle_gamma   90.00
#
_symmetry.space_group_name_H-M   'P 1'
#
loop_
_entity.id
_entity.type
_entity.pdbx_description
1 polymer ?
#
loop_
_entity_poly.entity_id
_entity_poly.type
_entity_poly.pdbx_seq_one_letter_code
_entity_poly.pdbx_strand_id
1 'polypeptide(L)'
;MIPKLRVLVTCLAAVMAATACGDDGTNDDKVTVAGKPYVEAMTTSLADHGASGIDLSVTEARCIAPKWVNILDPDQLSQASVEPSQLEPDQGLDDKAAEVALSDAEIAKLVDAFGECDVDLTRSFVRSLTEGATLTEDDETCLVDAVPDDLVRRMVSVEITKGTDASDDDPELMAELFEALGTCPGAIDLGR
;
A
#
# COMPACT_ATOMS: atom_id res chain seq x y z
N MET A 1 32.51 -60.73 4.34
CA MET A 1 32.05 -60.41 2.97
C MET A 1 32.15 -58.91 2.76
N ILE A 2 32.86 -58.49 1.71
CA ILE A 2 32.94 -57.11 1.20
C ILE A 2 31.99 -57.07 -0.02
N PRO A 3 31.02 -56.15 -0.14
CA PRO A 3 31.24 -54.79 -0.68
C PRO A 3 30.25 -53.72 -0.10
N LYS A 4 30.09 -52.45 -0.55
CA LYS A 4 30.56 -51.71 -1.75
C LYS A 4 31.07 -50.29 -1.39
N LEU A 5 32.08 -49.86 -2.16
CA LEU A 5 32.32 -48.51 -2.69
C LEU A 5 31.24 -47.42 -2.44
N ARG A 6 31.67 -46.25 -1.96
CA ARG A 6 31.10 -44.93 -2.31
C ARG A 6 32.17 -44.03 -2.93
N VAL A 7 32.30 -44.19 -4.24
CA VAL A 7 32.86 -43.26 -5.24
C VAL A 7 31.73 -42.23 -5.51
N LEU A 8 31.92 -40.95 -5.89
CA LEU A 8 33.02 -40.19 -6.50
C LEU A 8 33.00 -38.74 -5.94
N VAL A 9 34.15 -38.08 -5.81
CA VAL A 9 34.23 -36.61 -5.66
C VAL A 9 34.21 -35.99 -7.05
N THR A 10 33.18 -35.21 -7.39
CA THR A 10 33.10 -34.49 -8.66
C THR A 10 32.99 -32.99 -8.43
N CYS A 11 34.13 -32.29 -8.44
CA CYS A 11 34.15 -30.88 -8.78
C CYS A 11 34.03 -30.76 -10.30
N LEU A 12 33.08 -29.97 -10.83
CA LEU A 12 33.30 -29.29 -12.11
C LEU A 12 32.38 -28.08 -12.35
N ALA A 13 33.01 -27.02 -12.86
CA ALA A 13 32.47 -25.94 -13.70
C ALA A 13 31.33 -25.06 -13.18
N ALA A 14 31.70 -23.80 -12.90
CA ALA A 14 30.79 -22.67 -12.97
C ALA A 14 30.29 -22.45 -14.41
N VAL A 15 29.04 -22.00 -14.54
CA VAL A 15 28.56 -21.28 -15.72
C VAL A 15 28.12 -19.90 -15.25
N MET A 16 28.84 -18.86 -15.67
CA MET A 16 28.35 -17.49 -15.55
C MET A 16 27.23 -17.30 -16.56
N ALA A 17 26.03 -16.96 -16.05
CA ALA A 17 24.96 -16.38 -16.83
C ALA A 17 24.44 -15.15 -16.09
N ALA A 18 25.31 -14.14 -15.96
CA ALA A 18 24.88 -12.81 -15.54
C ALA A 18 24.14 -12.14 -16.70
N THR A 19 22.89 -12.55 -16.94
CA THR A 19 21.95 -11.78 -17.76
C THR A 19 21.54 -10.57 -16.95
N ALA A 20 22.26 -9.46 -17.16
CA ALA A 20 21.83 -8.16 -16.72
C ALA A 20 20.51 -7.82 -17.45
N CYS A 21 19.38 -7.96 -16.76
CA CYS A 21 18.18 -7.22 -17.10
C CYS A 21 18.36 -5.76 -16.66
N GLY A 22 17.59 -4.88 -17.29
CA GLY A 22 17.81 -3.44 -17.28
C GLY A 22 17.77 -2.79 -15.90
N ASP A 23 18.71 -1.87 -15.74
CA ASP A 23 18.65 -0.67 -14.91
C ASP A 23 17.39 0.14 -15.26
N ASP A 24 16.43 0.21 -14.33
CA ASP A 24 15.41 1.26 -14.20
C ASP A 24 15.34 1.57 -12.70
N GLY A 25 15.90 2.70 -12.28
CA GLY A 25 16.21 2.96 -10.87
C GLY A 25 15.03 3.44 -10.04
N THR A 26 14.62 2.65 -9.04
CA THR A 26 13.63 3.04 -8.02
C THR A 26 13.95 2.47 -6.64
N ASN A 27 14.59 3.26 -5.76
CA ASN A 27 14.64 3.12 -4.28
C ASN A 27 15.05 1.76 -3.63
N ASP A 28 15.37 0.71 -4.40
CA ASP A 28 15.66 -0.66 -3.93
C ASP A 28 16.89 -0.77 -3.00
N ASP A 29 17.78 0.22 -3.01
CA ASP A 29 19.07 0.24 -2.28
C ASP A 29 18.96 0.13 -0.74
N LYS A 30 17.75 0.10 -0.18
CA LYS A 30 17.49 -0.07 1.26
C LYS A 30 16.82 -1.38 1.65
N VAL A 31 16.16 -2.09 0.71
CA VAL A 31 15.41 -3.31 1.05
C VAL A 31 16.39 -4.45 1.33
N THR A 32 16.37 -4.98 2.56
CA THR A 32 17.23 -6.11 2.94
C THR A 32 16.85 -7.38 2.15
N VAL A 33 17.75 -8.37 2.10
CA VAL A 33 17.43 -9.68 1.49
C VAL A 33 16.22 -10.34 2.16
N ALA A 34 16.02 -10.11 3.46
CA ALA A 34 14.85 -10.58 4.21
C ALA A 34 13.58 -9.77 3.91
N GLY A 35 13.70 -8.50 3.50
CA GLY A 35 12.57 -7.65 3.12
C GLY A 35 11.97 -7.97 1.75
N LYS A 36 12.72 -8.60 0.84
CA LYS A 36 12.25 -8.84 -0.54
C LYS A 36 10.94 -9.62 -0.65
N PRO A 37 10.70 -10.72 0.10
CA PRO A 37 9.42 -11.42 0.08
C PRO A 37 8.24 -10.54 0.56
N TYR A 38 8.47 -9.68 1.56
CA TYR A 38 7.45 -8.74 2.02
C TYR A 38 7.13 -7.68 0.95
N VAL A 39 8.14 -7.19 0.23
CA VAL A 39 7.92 -6.23 -0.89
C VAL A 39 7.15 -6.89 -2.03
N GLU A 40 7.43 -8.15 -2.36
CA GLU A 40 6.71 -8.90 -3.41
C GLU A 40 5.24 -9.14 -3.04
N ALA A 41 4.97 -9.60 -1.81
CA ALA A 41 3.61 -9.79 -1.30
C ALA A 41 2.84 -8.47 -1.23
N MET A 42 3.44 -7.43 -0.63
CA MET A 42 2.83 -6.11 -0.51
C MET A 42 2.60 -5.44 -1.87
N THR A 43 3.52 -5.57 -2.83
CA THR A 43 3.29 -5.08 -4.21
C THR A 43 2.06 -5.74 -4.84
N THR A 44 1.87 -7.03 -4.57
CA THR A 44 0.73 -7.80 -5.12
C THR A 44 -0.57 -7.36 -4.44
N SER A 45 -0.61 -7.30 -3.11
CA SER A 45 -1.77 -6.81 -2.36
C SER A 45 -2.16 -5.38 -2.76
N LEU A 46 -1.21 -4.44 -2.80
CA LEU A 46 -1.47 -3.05 -3.20
C LEU A 46 -1.98 -2.94 -4.65
N ALA A 47 -1.52 -3.80 -5.57
CA ALA A 47 -1.95 -3.76 -6.96
C ALA A 47 -3.32 -4.43 -7.21
N ASP A 48 -3.68 -5.43 -6.40
CA ASP A 48 -4.94 -6.17 -6.53
C ASP A 48 -6.10 -5.56 -5.69
N HIS A 49 -5.78 -4.85 -4.61
CA HIS A 49 -6.75 -4.32 -3.64
C HIS A 49 -6.56 -2.85 -3.24
N GLY A 50 -5.50 -2.18 -3.71
CA GLY A 50 -5.18 -0.83 -3.27
C GLY A 50 -4.70 -0.78 -1.81
N ALA A 51 -4.90 0.37 -1.16
CA ALA A 51 -4.71 0.54 0.28
C ALA A 51 -5.70 1.57 0.82
N SER A 52 -6.37 1.31 1.95
CA SER A 52 -7.26 2.29 2.60
C SER A 52 -8.26 2.92 1.64
N GLY A 53 -9.01 2.07 0.92
CA GLY A 53 -9.99 2.49 -0.09
C GLY A 53 -9.42 3.18 -1.34
N ILE A 54 -8.10 3.22 -1.53
CA ILE A 54 -7.44 3.86 -2.68
C ILE A 54 -6.93 2.80 -3.65
N ASP A 55 -7.54 2.73 -4.84
CA ASP A 55 -7.03 1.98 -5.98
C ASP A 55 -5.61 2.43 -6.37
N LEU A 56 -4.71 1.47 -6.57
CA LEU A 56 -3.34 1.71 -7.02
C LEU A 56 -3.04 0.89 -8.28
N SER A 57 -2.38 1.52 -9.27
CA SER A 57 -1.82 0.78 -10.38
C SER A 57 -0.61 -0.06 -9.93
N VAL A 58 -0.28 -1.08 -10.71
CA VAL A 58 0.93 -1.91 -10.53
C VAL A 58 2.22 -1.05 -10.44
N THR A 59 2.26 0.12 -11.07
CA THR A 59 3.42 1.04 -11.00
C THR A 59 3.50 1.74 -9.66
N GLU A 60 2.37 2.25 -9.16
CA GLU A 60 2.29 2.95 -7.86
C GLU A 60 2.53 1.96 -6.72
N ALA A 61 1.90 0.77 -6.77
CA ALA A 61 2.12 -0.34 -5.85
C ALA A 61 3.61 -0.73 -5.75
N ARG A 62 4.32 -0.82 -6.88
CA ARG A 62 5.78 -1.10 -6.92
C ARG A 62 6.64 0.02 -6.32
N CYS A 63 6.16 1.26 -6.33
CA CYS A 63 6.86 2.38 -5.71
C CYS A 63 6.59 2.45 -4.20
N ILE A 64 5.36 2.19 -3.77
CA ILE A 64 4.90 2.28 -2.38
C ILE A 64 5.40 1.09 -1.55
N ALA A 65 5.23 -0.14 -2.03
CA ALA A 65 5.59 -1.37 -1.29
C ALA A 65 7.02 -1.37 -0.69
N PRO A 66 8.11 -1.04 -1.43
CA PRO A 66 9.45 -1.00 -0.84
C PRO A 66 9.61 0.14 0.17
N LYS A 67 8.88 1.25 0.07
CA LYS A 67 8.90 2.32 1.08
C LYS A 67 8.23 1.83 2.37
N TRP A 68 7.05 1.26 2.25
CA TRP A 68 6.26 0.73 3.36
C TRP A 68 6.98 -0.39 4.11
N VAL A 69 7.52 -1.40 3.42
CA VAL A 69 8.31 -2.47 4.07
C VAL A 69 9.54 -1.93 4.79
N ASN A 70 10.19 -0.88 4.28
CA ASN A 70 11.31 -0.22 4.97
C ASN A 70 10.88 0.64 6.18
N ILE A 71 9.60 1.04 6.28
CA ILE A 71 9.02 1.75 7.43
C ILE A 71 8.56 0.74 8.50
N LEU A 72 7.89 -0.33 8.08
CA LEU A 72 7.40 -1.41 8.96
C LEU A 72 8.52 -2.27 9.55
N ASP A 73 9.68 -2.33 8.87
CA ASP A 73 10.86 -3.15 9.20
C ASP A 73 10.58 -4.68 9.15
N PRO A 74 11.19 -5.43 8.20
CA PRO A 74 11.04 -6.89 8.12
C PRO A 74 11.38 -7.64 9.41
N ASP A 75 12.30 -7.11 10.23
CA ASP A 75 12.65 -7.73 11.52
C ASP A 75 11.53 -7.51 12.56
N GLN A 76 10.78 -6.40 12.49
CA GLN A 76 9.61 -6.16 13.35
C GLN A 76 8.40 -6.99 12.90
N LEU A 77 8.12 -7.05 11.59
CA LEU A 77 7.07 -7.91 11.03
C LEU A 77 7.26 -9.38 11.46
N SER A 78 8.49 -9.90 11.33
CA SER A 78 8.81 -11.26 11.78
C SER A 78 8.67 -11.44 13.31
N GLN A 79 9.03 -10.43 14.12
CA GLN A 79 8.83 -10.46 15.58
C GLN A 79 7.35 -10.41 15.98
N ALA A 80 6.52 -9.71 15.21
CA ALA A 80 5.05 -9.72 15.33
C ALA A 80 4.42 -11.04 14.84
N SER A 81 5.22 -11.98 14.30
CA SER A 81 4.75 -13.21 13.65
C SER A 81 3.87 -12.97 12.42
N VAL A 82 4.11 -11.85 11.71
CA VAL A 82 3.53 -11.56 10.40
C VAL A 82 4.46 -12.11 9.34
N GLU A 83 4.07 -13.22 8.71
CA GLU A 83 4.79 -13.81 7.58
C GLU A 83 4.46 -13.05 6.26
N PRO A 84 5.32 -13.06 5.23
CA PRO A 84 5.07 -12.36 3.97
C PRO A 84 3.74 -12.74 3.30
N SER A 85 3.34 -14.02 3.36
CA SER A 85 2.06 -14.50 2.81
C SER A 85 0.82 -14.05 3.61
N GLN A 86 1.00 -13.26 4.67
CA GLN A 86 -0.09 -12.60 5.41
C GLN A 86 -0.25 -11.13 5.00
N LEU A 87 0.65 -10.62 4.14
CA LEU A 87 0.49 -9.36 3.42
C LEU A 87 -0.02 -9.60 1.97
N GLU A 88 -0.48 -10.82 1.68
CA GLU A 88 -1.06 -11.17 0.40
C GLU A 88 -2.54 -10.70 0.29
N PRO A 89 -3.06 -10.57 -0.95
CA PRO A 89 -4.41 -10.07 -1.27
C PRO A 89 -5.57 -10.51 -0.35
N ASP A 90 -5.55 -11.74 0.16
CA ASP A 90 -6.66 -12.37 0.88
C ASP A 90 -6.62 -12.24 2.41
N GLN A 91 -5.69 -11.46 2.96
CA GLN A 91 -5.48 -11.32 4.41
C GLN A 91 -5.66 -9.90 4.98
N GLY A 92 -5.76 -8.87 4.13
CA GLY A 92 -5.99 -7.48 4.54
C GLY A 92 -4.76 -6.83 5.18
N LEU A 93 -4.15 -5.86 4.49
CA LEU A 93 -2.92 -5.22 4.97
C LEU A 93 -3.19 -4.27 6.15
N ASP A 94 -4.34 -3.59 6.16
CA ASP A 94 -4.77 -2.66 7.22
C ASP A 94 -4.95 -3.38 8.57
N ASP A 95 -5.61 -4.55 8.57
CA ASP A 95 -5.81 -5.40 9.76
C ASP A 95 -4.48 -5.88 10.38
N LYS A 96 -3.41 -5.98 9.58
CA LYS A 96 -2.08 -6.46 10.00
C LYS A 96 -1.09 -5.33 10.29
N ALA A 97 -1.23 -4.19 9.63
CA ALA A 97 -0.56 -2.96 10.04
C ALA A 97 -0.98 -2.57 11.46
N ALA A 98 -2.25 -2.74 11.83
CA ALA A 98 -2.76 -2.52 13.19
C ALA A 98 -2.15 -3.46 14.26
N GLU A 99 -1.63 -4.64 13.89
CA GLU A 99 -0.91 -5.55 14.81
C GLU A 99 0.53 -5.09 15.08
N VAL A 100 1.11 -4.28 14.20
CA VAL A 100 2.40 -3.61 14.41
C VAL A 100 2.12 -2.28 15.12
N ALA A 101 2.67 -2.09 16.31
CA ALA A 101 2.42 -0.88 17.12
C ALA A 101 3.18 0.35 16.61
N LEU A 102 2.80 0.84 15.41
CA LEU A 102 3.40 1.99 14.74
C LEU A 102 3.15 3.28 15.53
N SER A 103 4.13 4.18 15.51
CA SER A 103 3.95 5.55 15.99
C SER A 103 3.27 6.43 14.93
N ASP A 104 2.64 7.53 15.37
CA ASP A 104 2.08 8.56 14.48
C ASP A 104 3.09 9.03 13.41
N ALA A 105 4.39 9.04 13.76
CA ALA A 105 5.49 9.42 12.87
C ALA A 105 5.94 8.32 11.89
N GLU A 106 5.47 7.09 12.05
CA GLU A 106 5.61 5.99 11.08
C GLU A 106 4.36 5.93 10.18
N ILE A 107 3.16 6.06 10.76
CA ILE A 107 1.89 6.18 10.02
C ILE A 107 1.97 7.37 9.04
N ALA A 108 2.44 8.53 9.48
CA ALA A 108 2.63 9.70 8.60
C ALA A 108 3.56 9.40 7.41
N LYS A 109 4.61 8.58 7.58
CA LYS A 109 5.51 8.18 6.48
C LYS A 109 4.86 7.17 5.52
N LEU A 110 3.98 6.30 6.03
CA LEU A 110 3.19 5.42 5.16
C LEU A 110 2.28 6.25 4.25
N VAL A 111 1.63 7.29 4.81
CA VAL A 111 0.81 8.24 4.04
C VAL A 111 1.66 9.10 3.09
N ASP A 112 2.85 9.57 3.52
CA ASP A 112 3.74 10.34 2.65
C ASP A 112 4.27 9.52 1.45
N ALA A 113 4.36 8.19 1.57
CA ALA A 113 4.83 7.32 0.50
C ALA A 113 3.97 7.38 -0.76
N PHE A 114 2.66 7.68 -0.64
CA PHE A 114 1.79 7.90 -1.80
C PHE A 114 2.24 9.12 -2.61
N GLY A 115 2.44 10.27 -1.94
CA GLY A 115 2.93 11.49 -2.58
C GLY A 115 4.37 11.38 -3.09
N GLU A 116 5.23 10.61 -2.40
CA GLU A 116 6.57 10.26 -2.91
C GLU A 116 6.55 9.30 -4.13
N CYS A 117 5.37 8.81 -4.51
CA CYS A 117 5.12 7.93 -5.65
C CYS A 117 4.16 8.55 -6.68
N ASP A 118 4.01 9.88 -6.66
CA ASP A 118 3.15 10.67 -7.55
C ASP A 118 1.64 10.31 -7.50
N VAL A 119 1.18 9.66 -6.41
CA VAL A 119 -0.25 9.38 -6.19
C VAL A 119 -0.94 10.62 -5.61
N ASP A 120 -1.91 11.15 -6.35
CA ASP A 120 -2.83 12.21 -5.91
C ASP A 120 -3.86 11.61 -4.93
N LEU A 121 -3.48 11.55 -3.64
CA LEU A 121 -4.31 10.99 -2.56
C LEU A 121 -5.74 11.55 -2.56
N THR A 122 -5.88 12.87 -2.68
CA THR A 122 -7.20 13.54 -2.61
C THR A 122 -8.05 13.17 -3.81
N ARG A 123 -7.49 13.13 -5.03
CA ARG A 123 -8.21 12.66 -6.22
C ARG A 123 -8.57 11.19 -6.16
N SER A 124 -7.66 10.34 -5.72
CA SER A 124 -7.95 8.89 -5.63
C SER A 124 -9.04 8.60 -4.59
N PHE A 125 -9.00 9.30 -3.45
CA PHE A 125 -10.05 9.22 -2.42
C PHE A 125 -11.41 9.75 -2.92
N VAL A 126 -11.44 10.88 -3.63
CA VAL A 126 -12.67 11.38 -4.28
C VAL A 126 -13.19 10.38 -5.31
N ARG A 127 -12.30 9.73 -6.09
CA ARG A 127 -12.69 8.71 -7.08
C ARG A 127 -13.24 7.42 -6.45
N SER A 128 -12.76 6.99 -5.29
CA SER A 128 -13.32 5.82 -4.59
C SER A 128 -14.67 6.13 -3.94
N LEU A 129 -14.82 7.29 -3.28
CA LEU A 129 -16.12 7.77 -2.76
C LEU A 129 -17.20 7.90 -3.84
N THR A 130 -16.80 8.09 -5.10
CA THR A 130 -17.68 8.33 -6.24
C THR A 130 -17.72 7.14 -7.20
N GLU A 131 -17.21 5.97 -6.79
CA GLU A 131 -17.23 4.77 -7.62
C GLU A 131 -18.68 4.37 -7.98
N GLY A 132 -18.92 4.09 -9.26
CA GLY A 132 -20.26 3.78 -9.78
C GLY A 132 -21.15 5.02 -10.04
N ALA A 133 -20.72 6.22 -9.65
CA ALA A 133 -21.39 7.46 -10.03
C ALA A 133 -21.07 7.89 -11.46
N THR A 134 -21.92 8.75 -12.04
CA THR A 134 -21.63 9.45 -13.30
C THR A 134 -21.39 10.92 -12.99
N LEU A 135 -20.13 11.28 -12.71
CA LEU A 135 -19.69 12.66 -12.52
C LEU A 135 -19.22 13.29 -13.83
N THR A 136 -19.31 14.61 -13.92
CA THR A 136 -18.58 15.37 -14.96
C THR A 136 -17.16 15.72 -14.47
N GLU A 137 -16.26 16.09 -15.39
CA GLU A 137 -14.92 16.58 -15.04
C GLU A 137 -14.97 17.81 -14.12
N ASP A 138 -16.00 18.66 -14.27
CA ASP A 138 -16.24 19.83 -13.41
C ASP A 138 -16.69 19.40 -11.99
N ASP A 139 -17.49 18.34 -11.86
CA ASP A 139 -17.93 17.80 -10.56
C ASP A 139 -16.77 17.11 -9.83
N GLU A 140 -15.98 16.27 -10.50
CA GLU A 140 -14.78 15.65 -9.92
C GLU A 140 -13.79 16.73 -9.46
N THR A 141 -13.54 17.75 -10.30
CA THR A 141 -12.64 18.85 -9.94
C THR A 141 -13.15 19.65 -8.75
N CYS A 142 -14.47 19.92 -8.69
CA CYS A 142 -15.07 20.56 -7.52
C CYS A 142 -14.82 19.75 -6.25
N LEU A 143 -15.08 18.44 -6.28
CA LEU A 143 -14.89 17.56 -5.13
C LEU A 143 -13.43 17.52 -4.67
N VAL A 144 -12.47 17.42 -5.59
CA VAL A 144 -11.04 17.44 -5.28
C VAL A 144 -10.58 18.77 -4.69
N ASP A 145 -11.10 19.90 -5.18
CA ASP A 145 -10.80 21.23 -4.63
C ASP A 145 -11.52 21.49 -3.27
N ALA A 146 -12.61 20.78 -2.99
CA ALA A 146 -13.43 20.95 -1.79
C ALA A 146 -12.95 20.12 -0.60
N VAL A 147 -12.45 18.90 -0.83
CA VAL A 147 -11.98 17.99 0.21
C VAL A 147 -10.57 18.41 0.68
N PRO A 148 -10.37 18.76 1.97
CA PRO A 148 -9.05 19.15 2.47
C PRO A 148 -8.06 17.97 2.45
N ASP A 149 -6.83 18.21 1.98
CA ASP A 149 -5.75 17.19 1.98
C ASP A 149 -5.47 16.65 3.40
N ASP A 150 -5.54 17.49 4.43
CA ASP A 150 -5.35 17.06 5.82
C ASP A 150 -6.49 16.16 6.34
N LEU A 151 -7.71 16.31 5.80
CA LEU A 151 -8.82 15.39 6.08
C LEU A 151 -8.56 14.02 5.44
N VAL A 152 -8.19 13.98 4.15
CA VAL A 152 -7.87 12.72 3.45
C VAL A 152 -6.72 11.99 4.14
N ARG A 153 -5.65 12.72 4.47
CA ARG A 153 -4.50 12.15 5.19
C ARG A 153 -4.88 11.63 6.58
N ARG A 154 -5.82 12.26 7.29
CA ARG A 154 -6.38 11.75 8.57
C ARG A 154 -7.21 10.49 8.37
N MET A 155 -8.08 10.43 7.35
CA MET A 155 -8.89 9.24 7.07
C MET A 155 -8.02 8.04 6.71
N VAL A 156 -7.10 8.18 5.75
CA VAL A 156 -6.12 7.13 5.39
C VAL A 156 -5.27 6.72 6.58
N SER A 157 -4.81 7.66 7.42
CA SER A 157 -4.07 7.32 8.66
C SER A 157 -4.90 6.49 9.63
N VAL A 158 -6.20 6.78 9.77
CA VAL A 158 -7.11 6.03 10.64
C VAL A 158 -7.33 4.61 10.11
N GLU A 159 -7.54 4.45 8.80
CA GLU A 159 -7.74 3.14 8.16
C GLU A 159 -6.48 2.25 8.29
N ILE A 160 -5.30 2.78 7.96
CA ILE A 160 -4.01 2.07 8.17
C ILE A 160 -3.82 1.60 9.62
N THR A 161 -4.35 2.34 10.60
CA THR A 161 -4.10 2.10 12.03
C THR A 161 -5.16 1.22 12.70
N LYS A 162 -6.41 1.26 12.21
CA LYS A 162 -7.58 0.64 12.86
C LYS A 162 -8.30 -0.40 11.99
N GLY A 163 -7.86 -0.61 10.75
CA GLY A 163 -8.51 -1.47 9.77
C GLY A 163 -9.41 -0.68 8.81
N THR A 164 -9.85 -1.35 7.75
CA THR A 164 -10.83 -0.83 6.77
C THR A 164 -12.14 -0.42 7.48
N ASP A 165 -12.87 0.54 6.90
CA ASP A 165 -14.11 1.16 7.45
C ASP A 165 -13.93 1.96 8.77
N ALA A 166 -12.74 2.00 9.38
CA ALA A 166 -12.55 2.68 10.65
C ALA A 166 -12.64 4.23 10.60
N SER A 167 -12.65 4.80 9.40
CA SER A 167 -12.93 6.20 9.11
C SER A 167 -14.44 6.51 9.12
N ASP A 168 -15.29 5.59 8.63
CA ASP A 168 -16.76 5.68 8.68
C ASP A 168 -17.30 5.65 10.12
N ASP A 169 -16.62 4.93 11.01
CA ASP A 169 -16.91 4.87 12.45
C ASP A 169 -16.51 6.17 13.22
N ASP A 170 -15.81 7.12 12.58
CA ASP A 170 -15.41 8.39 13.17
C ASP A 170 -16.38 9.54 12.80
N PRO A 171 -17.26 9.97 13.72
CA PRO A 171 -18.29 10.96 13.41
C PRO A 171 -17.74 12.38 13.21
N GLU A 172 -16.50 12.66 13.61
CA GLU A 172 -15.86 13.96 13.35
C GLU A 172 -15.31 13.98 11.92
N LEU A 173 -14.58 12.93 11.50
CA LEU A 173 -14.12 12.79 10.10
C LEU A 173 -15.29 12.78 9.11
N MET A 174 -16.34 12.02 9.39
CA MET A 174 -17.51 11.97 8.51
C MET A 174 -18.27 13.29 8.46
N ALA A 175 -18.33 14.06 9.56
CA ALA A 175 -18.94 15.39 9.55
C ALA A 175 -18.12 16.39 8.70
N GLU A 176 -16.79 16.39 8.85
CA GLU A 176 -15.89 17.21 8.03
C GLU A 176 -16.00 16.84 6.53
N LEU A 177 -16.08 15.54 6.22
CA LEU A 177 -16.26 15.05 4.86
C LEU A 177 -17.61 15.50 4.26
N PHE A 178 -18.73 15.31 4.97
CA PHE A 178 -20.03 15.75 4.48
C PHE A 178 -20.13 17.28 4.31
N GLU A 179 -19.43 18.06 5.15
CA GLU A 179 -19.33 19.52 4.97
C GLU A 179 -18.58 19.87 3.67
N ALA A 180 -17.44 19.21 3.41
CA ALA A 180 -16.65 19.40 2.19
C ALA A 180 -17.44 19.01 0.92
N LEU A 181 -17.96 17.78 0.86
CA LEU A 181 -18.77 17.28 -0.26
C LEU A 181 -20.01 18.15 -0.51
N GLY A 182 -20.60 18.70 0.56
CA GLY A 182 -21.75 19.59 0.52
C GLY A 182 -21.52 20.92 -0.23
N THR A 183 -20.27 21.29 -0.50
CA THR A 183 -19.93 22.51 -1.26
C THR A 183 -20.11 22.36 -2.78
N CYS A 184 -20.23 21.12 -3.29
CA CYS A 184 -20.29 20.80 -4.72
C CYS A 184 -21.70 20.39 -5.17
N PRO A 185 -22.59 21.34 -5.52
CA PRO A 185 -24.01 21.06 -5.72
C PRO A 185 -24.35 20.16 -6.92
N GLY A 186 -23.42 19.93 -7.85
CA GLY A 186 -23.59 18.94 -8.94
C GLY A 186 -23.24 17.51 -8.53
N ALA A 187 -22.36 17.34 -7.54
CA ALA A 187 -21.88 16.05 -7.05
C ALA A 187 -22.83 15.37 -6.05
N ILE A 188 -23.91 16.02 -5.58
CA ILE A 188 -24.80 15.47 -4.54
C ILE A 188 -25.89 14.54 -5.13
N ASP A 189 -25.89 14.26 -6.44
CA ASP A 189 -26.80 13.30 -7.08
C ASP A 189 -26.28 11.83 -7.02
N LEU A 190 -25.44 11.51 -6.03
CA LEU A 190 -24.88 10.18 -5.73
C LEU A 190 -25.93 9.13 -5.26
N GLY A 191 -27.22 9.32 -5.52
CA GLY A 191 -28.24 8.37 -5.10
C GLY A 191 -29.70 8.84 -5.24
N ARG A 192 -30.21 8.94 -6.47
CA ARG A 192 -31.65 9.08 -6.72
C ARG A 192 -32.17 8.18 -7.85
#